data_AF-A0A7C4YT06-F1
#
_entry.id   AF-A0A7C4YT06-F1
#
_cell.length_a   1.000
_cell.length_b   1.000
_cell.length_c   1.000
_cell.angle_alpha   90.00
_cell.angle_beta   90.00
_cell.angle_gamma   90.00
#
_symmetry.space_group_name_H-M   'P 1'
#
loop_
_entity.id
_entity.type
_entity.pdbx_description
1 polymer ?
#
loop_
_entity_poly.entity_id
_entity_poly.type
_entity_poly.pdbx_seq_one_letter_code
_entity_poly.pdbx_strand_id
1 'polypeptide(L)' 'MGSKSVLIIATLDTKGREASFLADWIREFKLNPVLMDVGIGDSESKPEIKKEDVISLAGYT' A
#
# COMPACT_ATOMS: atom_id res chain seq x y z
N MET A 1 20.73 -11.75 -5.03
CA MET A 1 19.56 -12.09 -4.19
C MET A 1 18.66 -10.87 -4.20
N GLY A 2 17.45 -10.96 -4.74
CA GLY A 2 16.53 -9.80 -4.78
C GLY A 2 16.11 -9.40 -3.36
N SER A 3 15.83 -8.11 -3.13
CA SER A 3 15.23 -7.65 -1.88
C SER A 3 13.86 -8.31 -1.70
N LYS A 4 13.58 -8.85 -0.51
CA LYS A 4 12.27 -9.44 -0.21
C LYS A 4 11.23 -8.33 -0.11
N SER A 5 10.06 -8.55 -0.70
CA SER A 5 8.95 -7.60 -0.64
C SER A 5 8.14 -7.76 0.65
N VAL A 6 7.63 -6.64 1.18
CA VAL A 6 6.68 -6.58 2.30
C VAL A 6 5.46 -5.81 1.83
N LEU A 7 4.30 -6.45 1.85
CA LEU A 7 3.03 -5.79 1.51
C LEU A 7 2.50 -5.04 2.72
N ILE A 8 2.21 -3.75 2.56
CA ILE A 8 1.53 -2.91 3.55
C ILE A 8 0.12 -2.66 3.04
N ILE A 9 -0.86 -3.17 3.77
CA ILE A 9 -2.29 -3.01 3.46
C ILE A 9 -2.86 -1.94 4.40
N ALA A 10 -3.39 -0.86 3.86
CA ALA A 10 -3.92 0.23 4.68
C ALA A 10 -5.04 0.99 3.95
N THR A 11 -5.93 1.61 4.75
CA THR A 11 -6.95 2.55 4.27
C THR A 11 -6.30 3.91 4.02
N LEU A 12 -5.74 4.14 2.83
CA LEU A 12 -4.86 5.30 2.60
C LEU A 12 -5.61 6.64 2.58
N ASP A 13 -6.93 6.62 2.44
CA ASP A 13 -7.82 7.77 2.61
C ASP A 13 -7.69 8.42 4.01
N THR A 14 -7.36 7.63 5.03
CA THR A 14 -7.17 8.12 6.42
C THR A 14 -5.81 7.79 7.02
N LYS A 15 -5.07 6.84 6.44
CA LYS A 15 -3.80 6.29 6.96
C LYS A 15 -2.62 6.40 6.00
N GLY A 16 -2.73 7.28 5.01
CA GLY A 16 -1.69 7.51 4.02
C GLY A 16 -0.32 7.88 4.61
N ARG A 17 -0.31 8.78 5.59
CA ARG A 17 0.92 9.24 6.25
C ARG A 17 1.56 8.14 7.09
N GLU A 18 0.78 7.44 7.88
CA GLU A 18 1.26 6.34 8.73
C GLU A 18 1.78 5.17 7.88
N ALA A 19 1.10 4.82 6.80
CA ALA A 19 1.54 3.78 5.87
C ALA A 19 2.86 4.16 5.17
N SER A 20 3.01 5.42 4.76
CA SER A 20 4.26 5.93 4.17
C SER A 20 5.42 5.90 5.17
N PHE A 21 5.18 6.29 6.42
CA PHE A 21 6.18 6.19 7.49
C PHE A 21 6.64 4.74 7.70
N LEU A 22 5.72 3.78 7.71
CA LEU A 22 6.07 2.36 7.82
C LEU A 22 6.87 1.87 6.60
N ALA A 23 6.53 2.32 5.40
CA ALA A 23 7.30 1.97 4.19
C ALA A 23 8.75 2.47 4.29
N ASP A 24 8.94 3.73 4.72
CA ASP A 24 10.29 4.28 4.94
C ASP A 24 11.05 3.48 5.99
N TRP A 25 10.41 3.12 7.10
CA TRP A 25 11.03 2.30 8.13
C TRP A 25 11.40 0.89 7.63
N ILE A 26 10.58 0.27 6.79
CA ILE A 26 10.86 -1.04 6.17
C ILE A 26 12.07 -0.96 5.23
N ARG A 27 12.27 0.16 4.53
CA ARG A 27 13.44 0.36 3.65
C ARG A 27 14.76 0.34 4.41
N GLU A 28 14.78 0.81 5.66
CA GLU A 28 15.98 0.74 6.55
C GLU A 28 16.45 -0.70 6.79
N PHE A 29 15.54 -1.68 6.70
CA PHE A 29 15.87 -3.11 6.81
C PHE A 29 16.30 -3.74 5.48
N LYS A 30 16.52 -2.95 4.42
CA LYS A 30 16.85 -3.42 3.06
C LYS A 30 15.77 -4.32 2.45
N LEU A 31 14.53 -4.11 2.86
CA LEU A 31 13.34 -4.77 2.31
C LEU A 31 12.63 -3.83 1.31
N ASN A 32 11.79 -4.40 0.45
CA ASN A 32 11.02 -3.66 -0.54
C ASN A 32 9.56 -3.51 -0.08
N PRO A 33 9.14 -2.39 0.53
CA PRO A 33 7.74 -2.18 0.86
C PRO A 33 6.91 -2.00 -0.42
N VAL A 34 5.69 -2.51 -0.42
CA VAL A 34 4.68 -2.31 -1.47
C VAL A 34 3.42 -1.82 -0.77
N LEU A 35 2.94 -0.63 -1.09
CA LEU A 35 1.71 -0.07 -0.54
C LEU A 35 0.51 -0.56 -1.35
N MET A 36 -0.51 -1.03 -0.63
CA MET A 36 -1.81 -1.42 -1.16
C MET A 36 -2.90 -0.61 -0.48
N ASP A 37 -3.68 0.09 -1.29
CA ASP A 37 -4.82 0.86 -0.81
C ASP A 37 -6.09 0.01 -0.76
N VAL A 38 -6.75 0.05 0.39
CA VAL A 38 -8.07 -0.54 0.64
C VAL A 38 -9.04 0.48 1.24
N GLY A 39 -8.73 1.77 1.14
CA GLY A 39 -9.60 2.87 1.54
C GLY A 39 -10.82 3.00 0.63
N ILE A 40 -11.86 3.66 1.14
CA ILE A 40 -13.10 3.91 0.39
C ILE A 40 -13.23 5.38 -0.04
N GLY A 41 -12.57 6.30 0.68
CA GLY A 41 -12.47 7.71 0.32
C GLY A 41 -11.29 8.00 -0.61
N ASP A 42 -11.14 9.26 -1.01
CA ASP A 42 -9.98 9.71 -1.78
C ASP A 42 -8.72 9.72 -0.91
N SER A 43 -7.59 9.36 -1.51
CA SER A 43 -6.27 9.43 -0.88
C SER A 43 -5.31 10.26 -1.72
N GLU A 44 -4.50 11.07 -1.06
CA GLU A 44 -3.34 11.74 -1.68
C GLU A 44 -2.10 10.83 -1.77
N SER A 45 -2.16 9.64 -1.17
CA SER A 45 -1.07 8.67 -1.20
C SER A 45 -0.97 8.01 -2.58
N LYS A 46 0.24 7.62 -2.97
CA LYS A 46 0.50 6.94 -4.24
C LYS A 46 0.85 5.48 -4.00
N PRO A 47 -0.13 4.59 -3.80
CA PRO A 47 0.12 3.17 -3.64
C PRO A 47 0.60 2.55 -4.96
N GLU A 48 1.40 1.50 -4.86
CA GLU A 48 1.72 0.63 -5.99
C GLU A 48 0.52 -0.23 -6.40
N ILE A 49 -0.34 -0.63 -5.44
CA ILE A 49 -1.58 -1.35 -5.70
C ILE A 49 -2.76 -0.46 -5.29
N LYS A 50 -3.54 0.01 -6.26
CA LYS A 50 -4.64 0.94 -6.00
C LYS A 50 -5.90 0.20 -5.58
N LYS A 51 -6.79 0.87 -4.84
CA LYS A 51 -8.09 0.33 -4.44
C LYS A 51 -8.93 -0.12 -5.64
N GLU A 52 -8.84 0.56 -6.78
CA GLU A 52 -9.54 0.18 -8.01
C GLU A 52 -9.05 -1.16 -8.58
N ASP A 53 -7.74 -1.42 -8.52
CA ASP A 53 -7.15 -2.68 -8.96
C ASP A 53 -7.67 -3.83 -8.09
N VAL A 54 -7.74 -3.62 -6.77
CA VAL A 54 -8.28 -4.58 -5.80
C VAL A 54 -9.74 -4.91 -6.09
N ILE A 55 -10.57 -3.88 -6.25
CA ILE A 55 -12.01 -4.05 -6.54
C ILE A 55 -12.20 -4.83 -7.85
N SER A 56 -11.46 -4.47 -8.90
CA SER A 56 -11.59 -5.12 -10.22
C SER A 56 -11.26 -6.62 -10.19
N LEU A 57 -10.34 -7.04 -9.32
CA LEU A 57 -9.91 -8.43 -9.20
C LEU A 57 -10.69 -9.23 -8.15
N ALA A 58 -11.39 -8.56 -7.23
CA ALA A 58 -12.12 -9.20 -6.15
C ALA A 58 -13.41 -9.92 -6.60
N GLY A 59 -13.83 -9.73 -7.86
CA GLY A 59 -14.99 -10.41 -8.44
C GLY A 59 -16.35 -9.88 -7.97
N TYR A 60 -16.38 -8.67 -7.39
CA TYR A 60 -17.63 -7.97 -7.10
C TYR A 60 -18.11 -7.27 -8.38
N THR A 61 -19.17 -7.80 -8.99
CA THR A 61 -19.93 -7.17 -10.08
C THR A 61 -21.02 -6.26 -9.56
#